data_AF-B7FNU2-F1
#
_entry.id   AF-B7FNU2-F1
#
_cell.length_a   1.000
_cell.length_b   1.000
_cell.length_c   1.000
_cell.angle_alpha   90.00
_cell.angle_beta   90.00
_cell.angle_gamma   90.00
#
_symmetry.space_group_name_H-M   'P 1'
#
loop_
_entity.id
_entity.type
_entity.pdbx_description
1 polymer ?
#
loop_
_entity_poly.entity_id
_entity_poly.type
_entity_poly.pdbx_seq_one_letter_code
_entity_poly.pdbx_strand_id
1 'polypeptide(L)'
;MTSKCTIPVVEDDQVLLRYGICRVPLPLKFDATEWAMQLSQITPAIMAAEGDNEYAFYRNILEEPDFPFASILESEIGAAILRHFAVSNLDDIRLDDAFCVHYNMSQHDTSGSRHKDPSDITVNLCLEKSEDAEGSQVLFYGTQVLHSVEGRAEDIKEESFRFLVDQHPMQATVHWGNHIHQTTNLFGLKRPPPSLRRGGMTIFLFAILCTFACRYQVFIRAQSDDYEYVQAVLEEDELYGDDDDASLDELQYKAQQEEILRQRQAREAVEKLQKEKDETFERELKSLNEQQQKIARKQKKRDSRTVELVLRAARSENYYEVLGLRNWEIRIPPRQVKVGSFALRIPGFSLFHISTGAIRKAYRSLSRAVHPDKNRNARAEEAFIAVENAATVLSEEDSRSEYDQTIWEVRRENRRKVLALAKSVVDRMFGASVRAVAILRKILGPFSFPVFLLGLLIV
;
A
#
# COMPACT_ATOMS: atom_id res chain seq x y z
N MET A 1 5.24 -48.36 -6.24
CA MET A 1 4.38 -47.23 -6.69
C MET A 1 3.98 -46.45 -5.46
N THR A 2 4.46 -45.22 -5.29
CA THR A 2 3.98 -44.34 -4.21
C THR A 2 2.56 -43.92 -4.56
N SER A 3 1.59 -44.22 -3.70
CA SER A 3 0.23 -43.69 -3.86
C SER A 3 0.31 -42.17 -3.86
N LYS A 4 -0.21 -41.50 -4.90
CA LYS A 4 -0.27 -40.04 -4.91
C LYS A 4 -1.20 -39.63 -3.77
N CYS A 5 -0.63 -39.05 -2.72
CA CYS A 5 -1.38 -38.46 -1.62
C CYS A 5 -2.23 -37.30 -2.15
N THR A 6 -3.47 -37.61 -2.54
CA THR A 6 -4.50 -36.67 -2.92
C THR A 6 -4.85 -35.81 -1.71
N ILE A 7 -4.76 -34.51 -1.87
CA ILE A 7 -5.15 -33.56 -0.84
C ILE A 7 -6.69 -33.57 -0.77
N PRO A 8 -7.30 -33.75 0.41
CA PRO A 8 -8.76 -33.72 0.53
C PRO A 8 -9.28 -32.31 0.27
N VAL A 9 -10.38 -32.22 -0.49
CA VAL A 9 -11.22 -31.02 -0.57
C VAL A 9 -12.23 -31.10 0.57
N VAL A 10 -12.43 -30.00 1.29
CA VAL A 10 -13.35 -29.93 2.43
C VAL A 10 -14.54 -29.06 2.05
N GLU A 11 -15.68 -29.73 1.87
CA GLU A 11 -16.95 -29.10 1.50
C GLU A 11 -17.85 -28.82 2.71
N ASP A 12 -17.72 -29.61 3.79
CA ASP A 12 -18.52 -29.49 5.01
C ASP A 12 -18.03 -28.33 5.90
N ASP A 13 -18.88 -27.32 6.05
CA ASP A 13 -18.60 -26.12 6.86
C ASP A 13 -18.34 -26.44 8.34
N GLN A 14 -18.90 -27.52 8.90
CA GLN A 14 -18.59 -27.94 10.28
C GLN A 14 -17.15 -28.49 10.39
N VAL A 15 -16.63 -29.10 9.33
CA VAL A 15 -15.24 -29.55 9.25
C VAL A 15 -14.31 -28.34 9.03
N LEU A 16 -14.70 -27.38 8.19
CA LEU A 16 -13.96 -26.13 8.01
C LEU A 16 -13.82 -25.35 9.33
N LEU A 17 -14.90 -25.22 10.10
CA LEU A 17 -14.89 -24.55 11.40
C LEU A 17 -13.90 -25.22 12.38
N ARG A 18 -13.85 -26.56 12.40
CA ARG A 18 -12.87 -27.32 13.20
C ARG A 18 -11.42 -27.17 12.70
N TYR A 19 -11.22 -26.79 11.44
CA TYR A 19 -9.90 -26.56 10.86
C TYR A 19 -9.45 -25.09 10.91
N GLY A 20 -10.28 -24.18 11.42
CA GLY A 20 -9.92 -22.77 11.61
C GLY A 20 -10.52 -21.80 10.60
N ILE A 21 -11.53 -22.23 9.83
CA ILE A 21 -12.09 -21.48 8.69
C ILE A 21 -13.60 -21.40 8.83
N CYS A 22 -14.14 -20.20 8.83
CA CYS A 22 -15.58 -19.97 8.77
C CYS A 22 -15.97 -19.62 7.33
N ARG A 23 -16.98 -20.28 6.78
CA ARG A 23 -17.57 -19.95 5.48
C ARG A 23 -18.95 -19.35 5.71
N VAL A 24 -19.24 -18.24 5.03
CA VAL A 24 -20.50 -17.48 5.19
C VAL A 24 -20.98 -16.92 3.84
N PRO A 25 -22.29 -16.75 3.63
CA PRO A 25 -22.81 -16.08 2.44
C PRO A 25 -22.50 -14.57 2.48
N LEU A 26 -22.36 -13.95 1.30
CA LEU A 26 -22.35 -12.50 1.16
C LEU A 26 -23.76 -11.91 1.45
N PRO A 27 -23.86 -10.68 1.95
CA PRO A 27 -25.16 -10.05 2.20
C PRO A 27 -26.00 -9.93 0.92
N LEU A 28 -27.30 -10.26 1.01
CA LEU A 28 -28.23 -10.26 -0.15
C LEU A 28 -28.36 -8.91 -0.88
N LYS A 29 -27.94 -7.79 -0.25
CA LYS A 29 -27.95 -6.45 -0.85
C LYS A 29 -26.64 -6.11 -1.59
N PHE A 30 -25.63 -6.97 -1.51
CA PHE A 30 -24.34 -6.77 -2.15
C PHE A 30 -24.36 -7.47 -3.51
N ASP A 31 -24.43 -6.69 -4.58
CA ASP A 31 -24.37 -7.20 -5.95
C ASP A 31 -22.92 -7.56 -6.30
N ALA A 32 -22.53 -8.80 -5.97
CA ALA A 32 -21.18 -9.27 -6.23
C ALA A 32 -20.87 -9.38 -7.73
N THR A 33 -21.89 -9.59 -8.57
CA THR A 33 -21.74 -9.64 -10.04
C THR A 33 -21.43 -8.25 -10.59
N GLU A 34 -22.13 -7.22 -10.12
CA GLU A 34 -21.80 -5.83 -10.46
C GLU A 34 -20.39 -5.47 -9.99
N TRP A 35 -20.04 -5.77 -8.73
CA TRP A 35 -18.68 -5.50 -8.23
C TRP A 35 -17.59 -6.29 -8.94
N ALA A 36 -17.84 -7.55 -9.32
CA ALA A 36 -16.95 -8.34 -10.17
C ALA A 36 -16.73 -7.65 -11.53
N MET A 37 -17.82 -7.23 -12.19
CA MET A 37 -17.76 -6.51 -13.45
C MET A 37 -17.04 -5.16 -13.31
N GLN A 38 -17.27 -4.39 -12.24
CA GLN A 38 -16.61 -3.09 -12.02
C GLN A 38 -15.11 -3.24 -11.69
N LEU A 39 -14.75 -4.18 -10.80
CA LEU A 39 -13.37 -4.40 -10.37
C LEU A 39 -12.50 -5.03 -11.47
N SER A 40 -13.09 -5.85 -12.34
CA SER A 40 -12.40 -6.45 -13.50
C SER A 40 -12.01 -5.46 -14.61
N GLN A 41 -12.55 -4.22 -14.60
CA GLN A 41 -12.22 -3.22 -15.61
C GLN A 41 -10.76 -2.77 -15.54
N ILE A 42 -10.09 -2.80 -16.70
CA ILE A 42 -8.73 -2.29 -16.85
C ILE A 42 -8.76 -0.76 -16.72
N THR A 43 -8.19 -0.22 -15.65
CA THR A 43 -8.03 1.22 -15.47
C THR A 43 -6.70 1.72 -16.07
N PRO A 44 -6.57 3.01 -16.43
CA PRO A 44 -5.30 3.56 -16.89
C PRO A 44 -4.15 3.42 -15.87
N ALA A 45 -4.47 3.38 -14.57
CA ALA A 45 -3.48 3.13 -13.52
C ALA A 45 -2.93 1.69 -13.57
N ILE A 46 -3.79 0.71 -13.87
CA ILE A 46 -3.39 -0.70 -14.08
C ILE A 46 -2.52 -0.83 -15.34
N MET A 47 -2.87 -0.14 -16.44
CA MET A 47 -2.04 -0.13 -17.66
C MET A 47 -0.69 0.58 -17.45
N ALA A 48 -0.62 1.62 -16.62
CA ALA A 48 0.64 2.30 -16.31
C ALA A 48 1.57 1.47 -15.41
N ALA A 49 1.07 0.39 -14.79
CA ALA A 49 1.80 -0.50 -13.90
C ALA A 49 2.42 -1.73 -14.61
N GLU A 50 2.61 -1.66 -15.94
CA GLU A 50 3.26 -2.67 -16.83
C GLU A 50 4.75 -2.93 -16.51
N GLY A 51 5.07 -3.28 -15.26
CA GLY A 51 6.42 -3.61 -14.79
C GLY A 51 6.78 -5.10 -14.93
N ASP A 52 5.88 -5.98 -14.47
CA ASP A 52 6.09 -7.43 -14.41
C ASP A 52 4.78 -8.15 -14.81
N ASN A 53 4.72 -8.75 -16.02
CA ASN A 53 3.56 -9.49 -16.58
C ASN A 53 3.21 -10.81 -15.84
N GLU A 54 3.60 -10.95 -14.57
CA GLU A 54 3.63 -12.21 -13.82
C GLU A 54 2.42 -12.41 -12.89
N TYR A 55 1.54 -11.40 -12.74
CA TYR A 55 0.42 -11.44 -11.79
C TYR A 55 -0.96 -11.15 -12.41
N ALA A 56 -1.98 -11.75 -11.79
CA ALA A 56 -3.38 -11.35 -11.87
C ALA A 56 -3.56 -9.84 -11.60
N PHE A 57 -4.57 -9.22 -12.20
CA PHE A 57 -4.79 -7.78 -12.07
C PHE A 57 -5.03 -7.44 -10.59
N TYR A 58 -4.07 -6.73 -9.99
CA TYR A 58 -4.15 -6.24 -8.61
C TYR A 58 -4.82 -4.86 -8.60
N ARG A 59 -5.92 -4.74 -7.86
CA ARG A 59 -6.61 -3.47 -7.63
C ARG A 59 -6.80 -3.27 -6.13
N ASN A 60 -6.30 -2.16 -5.60
CA ASN A 60 -6.47 -1.78 -4.20
C ASN A 60 -7.91 -1.31 -3.98
N ILE A 61 -8.72 -2.10 -3.26
CA ILE A 61 -10.13 -1.82 -3.01
C ILE A 61 -10.28 -0.70 -1.96
N LEU A 62 -9.25 -0.41 -1.14
CA LEU A 62 -9.27 0.76 -0.24
C LEU A 62 -9.32 2.10 -1.01
N GLU A 63 -8.98 2.10 -2.30
CA GLU A 63 -9.03 3.27 -3.17
C GLU A 63 -10.40 3.41 -3.90
N GLU A 64 -11.30 2.44 -3.74
CA GLU A 64 -12.65 2.44 -4.32
C GLU A 64 -13.66 3.03 -3.30
N PRO A 65 -14.06 4.30 -3.42
CA PRO A 65 -14.80 5.01 -2.37
C PRO A 65 -16.22 4.47 -2.15
N ASP A 66 -16.80 3.85 -3.18
CA ASP A 66 -18.15 3.31 -3.17
C ASP A 66 -18.21 1.83 -2.74
N PHE A 67 -17.06 1.17 -2.52
CA PHE A 67 -17.04 -0.23 -2.12
C PHE A 67 -17.65 -0.41 -0.71
N PRO A 68 -18.70 -1.23 -0.53
CA PRO A 68 -19.58 -1.14 0.64
C PRO A 68 -19.06 -1.93 1.86
N PHE A 69 -17.81 -1.66 2.28
CA PHE A 69 -17.15 -2.30 3.41
C PHE A 69 -18.01 -2.38 4.68
N ALA A 70 -18.69 -1.29 5.03
CA ALA A 70 -19.57 -1.26 6.21
C ALA A 70 -20.72 -2.26 6.10
N SER A 71 -21.44 -2.29 4.96
CA SER A 71 -22.53 -3.24 4.70
C SER A 71 -22.08 -4.70 4.72
N ILE A 72 -20.83 -4.96 4.28
CA ILE A 72 -20.21 -6.29 4.33
C ILE A 72 -19.90 -6.68 5.78
N LEU A 73 -19.34 -5.79 6.59
CA LEU A 73 -19.08 -6.04 8.01
C LEU A 73 -20.36 -6.10 8.87
N GLU A 74 -21.42 -5.38 8.50
CA GLU A 74 -22.74 -5.44 9.16
C GLU A 74 -23.53 -6.73 8.84
N SER A 75 -22.95 -7.67 8.07
CA SER A 75 -23.58 -8.92 7.64
C SER A 75 -23.14 -10.16 8.46
N GLU A 76 -23.50 -11.35 7.98
CA GLU A 76 -23.03 -12.64 8.51
C GLU A 76 -21.49 -12.73 8.61
N ILE A 77 -20.75 -11.96 7.80
CA ILE A 77 -19.28 -11.87 7.89
C ILE A 77 -18.84 -11.26 9.23
N GLY A 78 -19.40 -10.11 9.63
CA GLY A 78 -19.09 -9.53 10.95
C GLY A 78 -19.62 -10.39 12.09
N ALA A 79 -20.80 -10.98 11.94
CA ALA A 79 -21.34 -11.92 12.92
C ALA A 79 -20.42 -13.13 13.12
N ALA A 80 -19.84 -13.68 12.04
CA ALA A 80 -18.83 -14.74 12.11
C ALA A 80 -17.51 -14.27 12.74
N ILE A 81 -17.05 -13.04 12.44
CA ILE A 81 -15.85 -12.47 13.06
C ILE A 81 -16.01 -12.36 14.58
N LEU A 82 -17.09 -11.72 15.05
CA LEU A 82 -17.41 -11.59 16.48
C LEU A 82 -17.53 -12.95 17.16
N ARG A 83 -18.20 -13.92 16.51
CA ARG A 83 -18.42 -15.25 17.08
C ARG A 83 -17.12 -16.06 17.17
N HIS A 84 -16.28 -16.05 16.14
CA HIS A 84 -15.21 -17.04 15.96
C HIS A 84 -13.79 -16.51 16.23
N PHE A 85 -13.55 -15.20 16.20
CA PHE A 85 -12.19 -14.63 16.15
C PHE A 85 -11.80 -13.75 17.34
N ALA A 86 -12.38 -14.00 18.52
CA ALA A 86 -12.03 -13.30 19.77
C ALA A 86 -12.26 -11.77 19.74
N VAL A 87 -13.10 -11.27 18.84
CA VAL A 87 -13.41 -9.84 18.70
C VAL A 87 -14.67 -9.51 19.48
N SER A 88 -14.63 -8.47 20.32
CA SER A 88 -15.78 -8.07 21.16
C SER A 88 -16.74 -7.09 20.47
N ASN A 89 -16.24 -6.22 19.59
CA ASN A 89 -17.03 -5.26 18.81
C ASN A 89 -16.47 -5.14 17.37
N LEU A 90 -17.29 -4.81 16.38
CA LEU A 90 -16.80 -4.53 15.03
C LEU A 90 -16.06 -3.18 14.95
N ASP A 91 -16.37 -2.22 15.81
CA ASP A 91 -15.64 -0.92 15.88
C ASP A 91 -14.15 -1.07 16.26
N ASP A 92 -13.81 -2.19 16.91
CA ASP A 92 -12.44 -2.56 17.28
C ASP A 92 -11.60 -3.01 16.06
N ILE A 93 -12.27 -3.36 14.96
CA ILE A 93 -11.66 -3.87 13.74
C ILE A 93 -11.21 -2.70 12.86
N ARG A 94 -9.98 -2.78 12.35
CA ARG A 94 -9.47 -1.88 11.32
C ARG A 94 -9.06 -2.64 10.08
N LEU A 95 -9.56 -2.20 8.93
CA LEU A 95 -9.06 -2.60 7.61
C LEU A 95 -7.62 -2.07 7.46
N ASP A 96 -6.67 -2.98 7.26
CA ASP A 96 -5.23 -2.73 7.09
C ASP A 96 -4.86 -2.75 5.61
N ASP A 97 -5.42 -3.70 4.85
CA ASP A 97 -5.25 -3.86 3.40
C ASP A 97 -6.53 -4.46 2.77
N ALA A 98 -6.79 -4.14 1.51
CA ALA A 98 -7.91 -4.64 0.74
C ALA A 98 -7.56 -4.70 -0.75
N PHE A 99 -7.51 -5.90 -1.33
CA PHE A 99 -7.17 -6.04 -2.75
C PHE A 99 -8.06 -7.05 -3.48
N CYS A 100 -8.37 -6.73 -4.73
CA CYS A 100 -9.03 -7.60 -5.69
C CYS A 100 -7.96 -8.30 -6.51
N VAL A 101 -7.99 -9.64 -6.51
CA VAL A 101 -7.21 -10.47 -7.42
C VAL A 101 -8.14 -11.03 -8.49
N HIS A 102 -7.93 -10.59 -9.73
CA HIS A 102 -8.70 -11.06 -10.88
C HIS A 102 -7.86 -12.01 -11.75
N TYR A 103 -8.21 -13.29 -11.74
CA TYR A 103 -7.59 -14.33 -12.55
C TYR A 103 -8.29 -14.49 -13.90
N ASN A 104 -7.49 -14.58 -14.97
CA ASN A 104 -7.97 -14.83 -16.33
C ASN A 104 -7.60 -16.26 -16.74
N MET A 105 -8.54 -17.00 -17.35
CA MET A 105 -8.35 -18.38 -17.82
C MET A 105 -7.23 -18.58 -18.86
N SER A 106 -6.68 -17.49 -19.41
CA SER A 106 -5.48 -17.51 -20.28
C SER A 106 -4.14 -17.45 -19.52
N GLN A 107 -4.14 -17.16 -18.22
CA GLN A 107 -2.93 -17.10 -17.39
C GLN A 107 -2.43 -18.51 -17.06
N HIS A 108 -1.13 -18.75 -17.31
CA HIS A 108 -0.51 -20.07 -17.13
C HIS A 108 0.08 -20.31 -15.73
N ASP A 109 0.32 -19.24 -14.96
CA ASP A 109 0.56 -19.30 -13.52
C ASP A 109 -0.43 -18.35 -12.84
N THR A 110 -1.24 -18.92 -11.96
CA THR A 110 -2.22 -18.22 -11.13
C THR A 110 -2.03 -18.59 -9.66
N SER A 111 -0.94 -19.29 -9.34
CA SER A 111 -0.69 -19.81 -8.01
C SER A 111 -0.29 -18.69 -7.05
N GLY A 112 -1.04 -18.56 -5.97
CA GLY A 112 -0.57 -17.80 -4.82
C GLY A 112 0.63 -18.54 -4.23
N SER A 113 1.75 -17.85 -3.99
CA SER A 113 2.85 -18.46 -3.24
C SER A 113 2.40 -18.82 -1.82
N ARG A 114 2.97 -19.88 -1.22
CA ARG A 114 2.71 -20.23 0.19
C ARG A 114 3.10 -19.08 1.13
N HIS A 115 2.12 -18.50 1.82
CA HIS A 115 2.30 -17.30 2.64
C HIS A 115 1.44 -17.32 3.91
N LYS A 116 1.55 -16.21 4.66
CA LYS A 116 0.66 -15.78 5.74
C LYS A 116 0.35 -14.31 5.47
N ASP A 117 -0.82 -13.86 5.87
CA ASP A 117 -1.20 -12.46 5.78
C ASP A 117 -0.59 -11.66 6.95
N PRO A 118 -0.38 -10.33 6.79
CA PRO A 118 0.08 -9.46 7.87
C PRO A 118 -1.01 -9.11 8.90
N SER A 119 -2.27 -9.51 8.64
CA SER A 119 -3.45 -9.33 9.47
C SER A 119 -3.54 -10.28 10.66
N ASP A 120 -4.41 -9.92 11.61
CA ASP A 120 -4.92 -10.87 12.60
C ASP A 120 -6.01 -11.75 11.96
N ILE A 121 -6.95 -11.14 11.21
CA ILE A 121 -8.06 -11.84 10.52
C ILE A 121 -8.03 -11.53 9.02
N THR A 122 -8.28 -12.54 8.21
CA THR A 122 -8.40 -12.44 6.75
C THR A 122 -9.81 -12.85 6.32
N VAL A 123 -10.41 -12.05 5.43
CA VAL A 123 -11.70 -12.33 4.79
C VAL A 123 -11.49 -12.40 3.27
N ASN A 124 -11.67 -13.57 2.67
CA ASN A 124 -11.65 -13.75 1.22
C ASN A 124 -13.08 -13.82 0.69
N LEU A 125 -13.53 -12.82 -0.06
CA LEU A 125 -14.80 -12.86 -0.79
C LEU A 125 -14.57 -13.48 -2.17
N CYS A 126 -15.41 -14.44 -2.57
CA CYS A 126 -15.51 -14.91 -3.94
C CYS A 126 -16.71 -14.20 -4.60
N LEU A 127 -16.42 -13.17 -5.39
CA LEU A 127 -17.48 -12.37 -6.04
C LEU A 127 -18.13 -13.15 -7.18
N GLU A 128 -17.29 -13.76 -8.00
CA GLU A 128 -17.66 -14.57 -9.16
C GLU A 128 -16.66 -15.73 -9.29
N LYS A 129 -17.11 -16.86 -9.87
CA LYS A 129 -16.31 -18.01 -10.31
C LYS A 129 -17.06 -18.69 -11.45
N SER A 130 -16.40 -18.92 -12.59
CA SER A 130 -17.00 -19.65 -13.72
C SER A 130 -17.23 -21.13 -13.40
N GLU A 131 -18.30 -21.73 -13.95
CA GLU A 131 -18.64 -23.14 -13.75
C GLU A 131 -17.56 -24.11 -14.31
N ASP A 132 -16.81 -23.68 -15.32
CA ASP A 132 -15.75 -24.45 -15.98
C ASP A 132 -14.35 -24.23 -15.38
N ALA A 133 -14.23 -23.38 -14.34
CA ALA A 133 -12.96 -23.11 -13.66
C ALA A 133 -12.61 -24.23 -12.66
N GLU A 134 -11.84 -25.23 -13.10
CA GLU A 134 -11.17 -26.17 -12.19
C GLU A 134 -10.02 -25.45 -11.45
N GLY A 135 -9.81 -25.72 -10.16
CA GLY A 135 -8.81 -25.00 -9.35
C GLY A 135 -9.37 -23.76 -8.64
N SER A 136 -8.55 -22.71 -8.47
CA SER A 136 -8.85 -21.53 -7.62
C SER A 136 -9.16 -21.85 -6.14
N GLN A 137 -8.86 -23.06 -5.69
CA GLN A 137 -9.06 -23.50 -4.31
C GLN A 137 -7.97 -22.91 -3.42
N VAL A 138 -8.28 -22.62 -2.17
CA VAL A 138 -7.27 -22.21 -1.20
C VAL A 138 -6.77 -23.45 -0.46
N LEU A 139 -5.49 -23.77 -0.65
CA LEU A 139 -4.80 -24.85 0.06
C LEU A 139 -4.26 -24.34 1.38
N PHE A 140 -4.82 -24.82 2.48
CA PHE A 140 -4.35 -24.52 3.83
C PHE A 140 -3.37 -25.57 4.34
N TYR A 141 -2.43 -25.15 5.20
CA TYR A 141 -1.43 -25.99 5.84
C TYR A 141 -1.61 -25.95 7.36
N GLY A 142 -1.88 -27.11 7.96
CA GLY A 142 -2.31 -27.24 9.35
C GLY A 142 -3.70 -26.64 9.61
N THR A 143 -4.15 -26.76 10.85
CA THR A 143 -5.41 -26.18 11.35
C THR A 143 -5.15 -24.97 12.22
N GLN A 144 -6.16 -24.12 12.41
CA GLN A 144 -6.19 -23.07 13.43
C GLN A 144 -7.38 -23.27 14.37
N VAL A 145 -7.29 -22.73 15.59
CA VAL A 145 -8.37 -22.81 16.58
C VAL A 145 -9.21 -21.53 16.50
N LEU A 146 -10.52 -21.67 16.32
CA LEU A 146 -11.49 -20.57 16.46
C LEU A 146 -11.93 -20.47 17.93
N HIS A 147 -12.20 -19.25 18.42
CA HIS A 147 -12.55 -19.01 19.82
C HIS A 147 -13.80 -19.78 20.27
N SER A 148 -14.83 -19.89 19.42
CA SER A 148 -16.11 -20.53 19.81
C SER A 148 -16.16 -22.04 19.61
N VAL A 149 -15.09 -22.67 19.11
CA VAL A 149 -15.10 -24.10 18.78
C VAL A 149 -14.45 -24.86 19.93
N GLU A 150 -15.29 -25.35 20.84
CA GLU A 150 -14.85 -26.26 21.91
C GLU A 150 -14.38 -27.59 21.31
N GLY A 151 -13.28 -28.12 21.86
CA GLY A 151 -12.60 -29.28 21.31
C GLY A 151 -11.50 -28.86 20.33
N ARG A 152 -10.25 -28.98 20.78
CA ARG A 152 -9.09 -28.83 19.91
C ARG A 152 -9.05 -30.00 18.93
N ALA A 153 -8.69 -29.76 17.67
CA ALA A 153 -8.21 -30.81 16.77
C ALA A 153 -6.80 -31.25 17.22
N GLU A 154 -6.69 -31.81 18.42
CA GLU A 154 -5.42 -32.02 19.13
C GLU A 154 -4.53 -33.06 18.44
N ASP A 155 -5.16 -33.96 17.69
CA ASP A 155 -4.54 -35.03 16.90
C ASP A 155 -3.98 -34.58 15.54
N ILE A 156 -4.24 -33.34 15.10
CA ILE A 156 -3.85 -32.85 13.75
C ILE A 156 -2.94 -31.61 13.86
N LYS A 157 -1.88 -31.73 14.66
CA LYS A 157 -0.73 -30.78 14.68
C LYS A 157 0.39 -31.16 13.72
N GLU A 158 0.17 -32.13 12.85
CA GLU A 158 1.11 -32.46 11.79
C GLU A 158 1.26 -31.28 10.81
N GLU A 159 2.48 -30.77 10.64
CA GLU A 159 2.81 -29.79 9.59
C GLU A 159 2.59 -30.35 8.17
N SER A 160 2.49 -31.68 8.03
CA SER A 160 2.09 -32.42 6.84
C SER A 160 0.59 -32.32 6.52
N PHE A 161 -0.27 -31.99 7.49
CA PHE A 161 -1.70 -31.88 7.25
C PHE A 161 -2.00 -30.68 6.36
N ARG A 162 -2.80 -30.92 5.33
CA ARG A 162 -3.14 -29.94 4.29
C ARG A 162 -4.47 -30.31 3.67
N PHE A 163 -5.27 -29.31 3.35
CA PHE A 163 -6.61 -29.50 2.82
C PHE A 163 -7.01 -28.32 1.92
N LEU A 164 -7.85 -28.60 0.94
CA LEU A 164 -8.33 -27.64 -0.04
C LEU A 164 -9.70 -27.12 0.38
N VAL A 165 -9.88 -25.81 0.30
CA VAL A 165 -11.16 -25.13 0.52
C VAL A 165 -11.60 -24.56 -0.82
N ASP A 166 -12.74 -25.03 -1.32
CA ASP A 166 -13.31 -24.44 -2.53
C ASP A 166 -13.91 -23.06 -2.24
N GLN A 167 -13.78 -22.18 -3.23
CA GLN A 167 -14.33 -20.84 -3.23
C GLN A 167 -15.61 -20.88 -4.07
N HIS A 168 -16.75 -20.50 -3.48
CA HIS A 168 -18.05 -20.48 -4.15
C HIS A 168 -18.49 -19.02 -4.38
N PRO A 169 -19.09 -18.70 -5.55
CA PRO A 169 -19.68 -17.38 -5.78
C PRO A 169 -20.67 -16.99 -4.67
N MET A 170 -20.78 -15.70 -4.39
CA MET A 170 -21.65 -15.16 -3.34
C MET A 170 -21.32 -15.68 -1.92
N GLN A 171 -20.08 -16.13 -1.68
CA GLN A 171 -19.62 -16.53 -0.35
C GLN A 171 -18.28 -15.89 0.03
N ALA A 172 -18.02 -15.84 1.33
CA ALA A 172 -16.75 -15.46 1.93
C ALA A 172 -16.17 -16.60 2.77
N THR A 173 -14.84 -16.70 2.80
CA THR A 173 -14.10 -17.53 3.75
C THR A 173 -13.30 -16.63 4.69
N VAL A 174 -13.50 -16.81 5.99
CA VAL A 174 -12.85 -16.05 7.07
C VAL A 174 -11.90 -16.97 7.82
N HIS A 175 -10.65 -16.57 7.98
CA HIS A 175 -9.62 -17.32 8.71
C HIS A 175 -8.66 -16.36 9.44
N TRP A 176 -7.81 -16.90 10.30
CA TRP A 176 -6.72 -16.11 10.89
C TRP A 176 -5.69 -15.76 9.81
N GLY A 177 -5.20 -14.52 9.77
CA GLY A 177 -4.17 -14.11 8.80
C GLY A 177 -2.85 -14.89 8.98
N ASN A 178 -2.59 -15.38 10.19
CA ASN A 178 -1.44 -16.24 10.47
C ASN A 178 -1.59 -17.70 9.97
N HIS A 179 -2.74 -18.09 9.40
CA HIS A 179 -2.98 -19.42 8.83
C HIS A 179 -2.23 -19.55 7.51
N ILE A 180 -1.28 -20.49 7.46
CA ILE A 180 -0.44 -20.68 6.26
C ILE A 180 -1.31 -21.24 5.14
N HIS A 181 -1.36 -20.54 4.01
CA HIS A 181 -2.17 -20.95 2.87
C HIS A 181 -1.52 -20.60 1.52
N GLN A 182 -2.08 -21.13 0.44
CA GLN A 182 -1.72 -20.79 -0.93
C GLN A 182 -2.92 -20.98 -1.88
N THR A 183 -3.12 -20.12 -2.87
CA THR A 183 -4.15 -20.32 -3.91
C THR A 183 -3.64 -21.31 -4.95
N THR A 184 -4.41 -22.35 -5.27
CA THR A 184 -4.06 -23.29 -6.33
C THR A 184 -4.23 -22.65 -7.71
N ASN A 185 -3.39 -23.08 -8.66
CA ASN A 185 -3.57 -22.72 -10.07
C ASN A 185 -4.99 -23.03 -10.54
N LEU A 186 -5.53 -22.14 -11.37
CA LEU A 186 -6.57 -22.48 -12.32
C LEU A 186 -6.03 -23.57 -13.26
N PHE A 187 -6.78 -24.67 -13.37
CA PHE A 187 -6.54 -25.73 -14.32
C PHE A 187 -7.71 -25.77 -15.31
N GLY A 188 -7.44 -26.20 -16.54
CA GLY A 188 -8.49 -26.48 -17.50
C GLY A 188 -8.90 -25.29 -18.38
N LEU A 189 -8.36 -25.30 -19.60
CA LEU A 189 -9.27 -25.42 -20.74
C LEU A 189 -9.03 -26.78 -21.38
N LYS A 190 -9.97 -27.72 -21.20
CA LYS A 190 -10.29 -28.61 -22.34
C LYS A 190 -10.83 -27.67 -23.41
N ARG A 191 -9.99 -27.32 -24.40
CA ARG A 191 -10.38 -26.40 -25.49
C ARG A 191 -11.79 -26.77 -25.96
N PRO A 192 -12.78 -25.85 -25.94
CA PRO A 192 -14.13 -26.18 -26.34
C PRO A 192 -14.10 -26.73 -27.77
N PRO A 193 -14.90 -27.78 -28.08
CA PRO A 193 -14.90 -28.37 -29.40
C PRO A 193 -15.23 -27.29 -30.45
N PRO A 194 -14.52 -27.27 -31.60
CA PRO A 194 -14.53 -26.13 -32.52
C PRO A 194 -15.89 -25.82 -33.16
N SER A 195 -16.91 -26.66 -32.95
CA SER A 195 -18.27 -26.51 -33.46
C SER A 195 -19.11 -25.43 -32.78
N LEU A 196 -18.73 -24.92 -31.59
CA LEU A 196 -19.51 -23.89 -30.87
C LEU A 196 -19.13 -22.42 -31.20
N ARG A 197 -18.39 -22.16 -32.28
CA ARG A 197 -18.13 -20.78 -32.75
C ARG A 197 -19.29 -20.25 -33.61
N ARG A 198 -20.37 -19.79 -32.97
CA ARG A 198 -21.40 -18.95 -33.63
C ARG A 198 -21.68 -17.66 -32.84
N GLY A 199 -21.17 -16.54 -33.38
CA GLY A 199 -21.88 -15.26 -33.41
C GLY A 199 -22.09 -14.46 -32.11
N GLY A 200 -21.78 -15.02 -30.93
CA GLY A 200 -21.77 -14.28 -29.67
C GLY A 200 -20.36 -13.84 -29.29
N MET A 201 -20.22 -12.61 -28.80
CA MET A 201 -19.00 -12.17 -28.10
C MET A 201 -19.05 -12.79 -26.69
N THR A 202 -18.61 -14.05 -26.56
CA THR A 202 -18.64 -14.78 -25.30
C THR A 202 -17.69 -14.12 -24.31
N ILE A 203 -18.26 -13.38 -23.35
CA ILE A 203 -17.56 -12.93 -22.15
C ILE A 203 -17.29 -14.20 -21.33
N PHE A 204 -16.03 -14.58 -21.17
CA PHE A 204 -15.63 -15.70 -20.32
C PHE A 204 -15.62 -15.23 -18.88
N LEU A 205 -16.44 -15.84 -18.03
CA LEU A 205 -16.64 -15.46 -16.63
C LEU A 205 -15.40 -15.73 -15.77
N PHE A 206 -15.31 -15.02 -14.65
CA PHE A 206 -14.05 -14.78 -13.96
C PHE A 206 -14.02 -15.41 -12.56
N ALA A 207 -12.81 -15.55 -12.00
CA ALA A 207 -12.62 -15.81 -10.58
C ALA A 207 -12.04 -14.54 -9.92
N ILE A 208 -12.83 -13.89 -9.07
CA ILE A 208 -12.42 -12.69 -8.34
C ILE A 208 -12.41 -12.96 -6.84
N LEU A 209 -11.21 -12.94 -6.28
CA LEU A 209 -10.97 -13.04 -4.84
C LEU A 209 -10.69 -11.63 -4.29
N CYS A 210 -11.56 -11.12 -3.41
CA CYS A 210 -11.29 -9.89 -2.67
C CYS A 210 -10.84 -10.24 -1.26
N THR A 211 -9.60 -9.92 -0.91
CA THR A 211 -9.01 -10.25 0.39
C THR A 211 -8.95 -9.00 1.26
N PHE A 212 -9.51 -9.06 2.47
CA PHE A 212 -9.44 -7.99 3.47
C PHE A 212 -8.66 -8.43 4.72
N ALA A 213 -7.71 -7.60 5.11
CA ALA A 213 -6.82 -7.78 6.23
C ALA A 213 -7.27 -6.92 7.41
N CYS A 214 -7.51 -7.52 8.58
CA CYS A 214 -8.04 -6.84 9.77
C CYS A 214 -7.14 -7.01 11.00
N ARG A 215 -6.99 -5.95 11.82
CA ARG A 215 -6.07 -5.90 12.98
C ARG A 215 -6.69 -5.28 14.25
N TYR A 216 -6.39 -5.84 15.44
CA TYR A 216 -6.89 -5.36 16.74
C TYR A 216 -5.77 -5.05 17.76
N GLN A 217 -5.90 -3.98 18.55
CA GLN A 217 -4.97 -3.68 19.66
C GLN A 217 -5.56 -2.76 20.74
N VAL A 218 -5.55 -3.21 22.01
CA VAL A 218 -6.03 -2.48 23.21
C VAL A 218 -4.86 -1.79 23.93
N PHE A 219 -5.07 -0.61 24.54
CA PHE A 219 -4.01 0.26 25.10
C PHE A 219 -4.37 0.91 26.45
N ILE A 220 -3.37 1.10 27.34
CA ILE A 220 -3.44 1.86 28.62
C ILE A 220 -2.23 2.84 28.71
N ARG A 221 -2.28 3.89 29.56
CA ARG A 221 -1.72 5.24 29.34
C ARG A 221 -0.88 5.83 30.51
N ALA A 222 0.18 6.60 30.21
CA ALA A 222 0.86 7.66 31.04
C ALA A 222 1.90 8.43 30.14
N GLN A 223 1.91 9.77 30.00
CA GLN A 223 2.63 10.84 30.77
C GLN A 223 4.19 10.74 30.77
N SER A 224 5.01 11.80 30.58
CA SER A 224 4.78 13.26 30.31
C SER A 224 6.08 14.03 29.90
N ASP A 225 5.96 15.25 29.30
CA ASP A 225 6.90 16.44 29.27
C ASP A 225 8.33 16.32 28.59
N ASP A 226 9.13 17.32 28.12
CA ASP A 226 8.99 18.80 27.83
C ASP A 226 10.25 19.51 27.14
N TYR A 227 10.05 20.56 26.29
CA TYR A 227 10.87 21.80 25.95
C TYR A 227 11.92 22.01 24.77
N GLU A 228 11.52 22.87 23.80
CA GLU A 228 12.09 24.17 23.26
C GLU A 228 13.48 24.43 22.54
N TYR A 229 13.39 24.84 21.25
CA TYR A 229 13.72 26.16 20.60
C TYR A 229 15.18 26.70 20.32
N VAL A 230 15.41 27.30 19.11
CA VAL A 230 15.93 28.68 18.77
C VAL A 230 16.66 28.83 17.40
N GLN A 231 15.98 29.52 16.45
CA GLN A 231 16.37 30.59 15.47
C GLN A 231 17.64 30.60 14.54
N ALA A 232 17.46 31.35 13.43
CA ALA A 232 18.42 31.75 12.40
C ALA A 232 18.65 33.29 12.36
N VAL A 233 19.55 33.79 11.46
CA VAL A 233 19.53 35.07 10.69
C VAL A 233 20.92 35.35 10.10
N LEU A 234 21.02 35.93 8.88
CA LEU A 234 21.86 37.09 8.50
C LEU A 234 21.82 37.38 6.98
N GLU A 235 21.74 38.67 6.62
CA GLU A 235 21.87 39.24 5.27
C GLU A 235 22.37 40.71 5.40
N GLU A 236 22.87 41.27 4.28
CA GLU A 236 23.32 42.67 4.04
C GLU A 236 24.62 43.18 4.73
N ASP A 237 25.66 43.42 3.91
CA ASP A 237 26.17 44.78 3.64
C ASP A 237 27.18 44.78 2.46
N GLU A 238 27.01 45.70 1.50
CA GLU A 238 28.01 46.07 0.48
C GLU A 238 28.34 47.57 0.64
N LEU A 239 29.63 47.93 0.49
CA LEU A 239 30.16 49.09 -0.25
C LEU A 239 31.50 49.59 0.34
N TYR A 240 32.62 49.28 -0.31
CA TYR A 240 33.78 50.16 -0.55
C TYR A 240 34.82 49.36 -1.34
N GLY A 241 35.60 50.03 -2.19
CA GLY A 241 36.75 49.44 -2.88
C GLY A 241 37.89 50.44 -2.95
N ASP A 242 39.12 49.92 -2.90
CA ASP A 242 40.31 50.46 -3.54
C ASP A 242 41.33 49.31 -3.69
N ASP A 243 42.23 49.43 -4.67
CA ASP A 243 43.05 48.33 -5.18
C ASP A 243 44.18 47.89 -4.24
N ASP A 244 44.17 46.61 -3.81
CA ASP A 244 45.34 45.73 -3.54
C ASP A 244 44.95 44.40 -2.83
N ASP A 245 43.67 44.19 -2.48
CA ASP A 245 43.19 42.89 -2.01
C ASP A 245 43.03 41.89 -3.18
N ALA A 246 43.66 40.72 -3.05
CA ALA A 246 43.26 39.55 -3.82
C ALA A 246 41.82 39.22 -3.41
N SER A 247 40.87 39.49 -4.29
CA SER A 247 39.47 39.71 -3.91
C SER A 247 38.90 38.57 -3.08
N LEU A 248 37.99 38.91 -2.16
CA LEU A 248 37.27 37.93 -1.34
C LEU A 248 36.68 36.79 -2.21
N ASP A 249 36.22 37.15 -3.42
CA ASP A 249 35.74 36.25 -4.46
C ASP A 249 36.78 35.23 -4.95
N GLU A 250 38.07 35.59 -5.09
CA GLU A 250 39.11 34.65 -5.51
C GLU A 250 39.39 33.60 -4.41
N LEU A 251 39.32 34.01 -3.14
CA LEU A 251 39.41 33.09 -2.00
C LEU A 251 38.17 32.18 -1.89
N GLN A 252 36.97 32.74 -2.04
CA GLN A 252 35.73 31.97 -2.07
C GLN A 252 35.72 30.96 -3.24
N TYR A 253 36.16 31.39 -4.44
CA TYR A 253 36.26 30.52 -5.61
C TYR A 253 37.27 29.39 -5.40
N LYS A 254 38.45 29.67 -4.83
CA LYS A 254 39.45 28.64 -4.47
C LYS A 254 38.89 27.64 -3.45
N ALA A 255 38.20 28.12 -2.41
CA ALA A 255 37.55 27.26 -1.43
C ALA A 255 36.45 26.38 -2.07
N GLN A 256 35.65 26.94 -2.96
CA GLN A 256 34.61 26.20 -3.71
C GLN A 256 35.23 25.13 -4.63
N GLN A 257 36.34 25.44 -5.32
CA GLN A 257 37.06 24.46 -6.15
C GLN A 257 37.68 23.34 -5.31
N GLU A 258 38.25 23.65 -4.14
CA GLU A 258 38.79 22.63 -3.23
C GLU A 258 37.67 21.73 -2.69
N GLU A 259 36.53 22.29 -2.32
CA GLU A 259 35.37 21.52 -1.85
C GLU A 259 34.79 20.61 -2.95
N ILE A 260 34.66 21.10 -4.19
CA ILE A 260 34.28 20.27 -5.35
C ILE A 260 35.29 19.12 -5.56
N LEU A 261 36.59 19.38 -5.41
CA LEU A 261 37.62 18.35 -5.52
C LEU A 261 37.52 17.31 -4.39
N ARG A 262 37.29 17.73 -3.14
CA ARG A 262 37.08 16.84 -1.99
C ARG A 262 35.84 15.95 -2.19
N GLN A 263 34.72 16.52 -2.63
CA GLN A 263 33.50 15.77 -2.94
C GLN A 263 33.72 14.75 -4.07
N ARG A 264 34.48 15.12 -5.09
CA ARG A 264 34.87 14.19 -6.17
C ARG A 264 35.73 13.04 -5.65
N GLN A 265 36.75 13.32 -4.85
CA GLN A 265 37.61 12.31 -4.24
C GLN A 265 36.82 11.36 -3.32
N ALA A 266 35.90 11.90 -2.51
CA ALA A 266 35.00 11.11 -1.67
C ALA A 266 34.11 10.17 -2.51
N ARG A 267 33.55 10.66 -3.62
CA ARG A 267 32.75 9.84 -4.55
C ARG A 267 33.58 8.73 -5.21
N GLU A 268 34.78 9.04 -5.69
CA GLU A 268 35.70 8.06 -6.29
C GLU A 268 36.14 7.00 -5.26
N ALA A 269 36.34 7.38 -3.99
CA ALA A 269 36.62 6.44 -2.90
C ALA A 269 35.44 5.49 -2.60
N VAL A 270 34.21 6.01 -2.55
CA VAL A 270 32.99 5.19 -2.37
C VAL A 270 32.78 4.23 -3.53
N GLU A 271 33.00 4.66 -4.77
CA GLU A 271 32.91 3.79 -5.96
C GLU A 271 33.96 2.68 -5.94
N LYS A 272 35.20 2.99 -5.52
CA LYS A 272 36.25 1.98 -5.34
C LYS A 272 35.88 0.96 -4.26
N LEU A 273 35.41 1.40 -3.09
CA LEU A 273 34.94 0.53 -2.02
C LEU A 273 33.76 -0.35 -2.47
N GLN A 274 32.88 0.19 -3.31
CA GLN A 274 31.79 -0.58 -3.91
C GLN A 274 32.30 -1.69 -4.81
N LYS A 275 33.24 -1.38 -5.70
CA LYS A 275 33.86 -2.37 -6.58
C LYS A 275 34.56 -3.48 -5.78
N GLU A 276 35.29 -3.13 -4.72
CA GLU A 276 35.94 -4.11 -3.84
C GLU A 276 34.92 -5.03 -3.13
N LYS A 277 33.80 -4.47 -2.62
CA LYS A 277 32.69 -5.26 -2.03
C LYS A 277 31.97 -6.15 -3.08
N ASP A 278 31.80 -5.67 -4.30
CA ASP A 278 31.21 -6.47 -5.39
C ASP A 278 32.15 -7.62 -5.83
N GLU A 279 33.46 -7.38 -5.87
CA GLU A 279 34.47 -8.41 -6.18
C GLU A 279 34.64 -9.45 -5.08
N THR A 280 34.48 -9.10 -3.79
CA THR A 280 34.43 -10.09 -2.70
C THR A 280 33.14 -10.91 -2.79
N PHE A 281 31.99 -10.27 -3.05
CA PHE A 281 30.71 -10.96 -3.23
C PHE A 281 30.77 -12.00 -4.37
N GLU A 282 31.30 -11.66 -5.54
CA GLU A 282 31.40 -12.61 -6.66
C GLU A 282 32.43 -13.72 -6.41
N ARG A 283 33.44 -13.50 -5.56
CA ARG A 283 34.37 -14.56 -5.11
C ARG A 283 33.67 -15.54 -4.17
N GLU A 284 32.92 -15.05 -3.18
CA GLU A 284 32.10 -15.91 -2.32
C GLU A 284 31.02 -16.65 -3.11
N LEU A 285 30.38 -15.98 -4.08
CA LEU A 285 29.33 -16.58 -4.89
C LEU A 285 29.83 -17.84 -5.63
N LYS A 286 31.08 -17.83 -6.10
CA LYS A 286 31.72 -18.98 -6.76
C LYS A 286 31.99 -20.17 -5.83
N SER A 287 32.05 -19.99 -4.51
CA SER A 287 32.22 -21.10 -3.56
C SER A 287 30.90 -21.73 -3.11
N LEU A 288 29.77 -21.08 -3.39
CA LEU A 288 28.43 -21.54 -3.03
C LEU A 288 27.82 -22.46 -4.08
N ASN A 289 26.89 -23.35 -3.67
CA ASN A 289 26.13 -24.17 -4.60
C ASN A 289 25.09 -23.33 -5.38
N GLU A 290 24.59 -23.82 -6.52
CA GLU A 290 23.72 -23.04 -7.42
C GLU A 290 22.45 -22.49 -6.74
N GLN A 291 21.85 -23.24 -5.80
CA GLN A 291 20.67 -22.79 -5.05
C GLN A 291 21.03 -21.66 -4.07
N GLN A 292 22.13 -21.81 -3.34
CA GLN A 292 22.67 -20.77 -2.46
C GLN A 292 23.04 -19.50 -3.25
N GLN A 293 23.63 -19.64 -4.45
CA GLN A 293 23.92 -18.50 -5.34
C GLN A 293 22.65 -17.76 -5.75
N LYS A 294 21.59 -18.48 -6.12
CA LYS A 294 20.28 -17.89 -6.45
C LYS A 294 19.67 -17.14 -5.25
N ILE A 295 19.77 -17.70 -4.05
CA ILE A 295 19.32 -17.05 -2.81
C ILE A 295 20.15 -15.79 -2.52
N ALA A 296 21.48 -15.87 -2.56
CA ALA A 296 22.39 -14.75 -2.31
C ALA A 296 22.17 -13.59 -3.30
N ARG A 297 21.98 -13.88 -4.60
CA ARG A 297 21.64 -12.88 -5.62
C ARG A 297 20.28 -12.22 -5.36
N LYS A 298 19.25 -13.01 -4.99
CA LYS A 298 17.93 -12.49 -4.61
C LYS A 298 18.02 -11.60 -3.36
N GLN A 299 18.82 -11.97 -2.37
CA GLN A 299 19.04 -11.16 -1.16
C GLN A 299 19.75 -9.84 -1.51
N LYS A 300 20.88 -9.88 -2.25
CA LYS A 300 21.59 -8.67 -2.71
C LYS A 300 20.68 -7.70 -3.47
N LYS A 301 19.76 -8.19 -4.32
CA LYS A 301 18.77 -7.37 -5.05
C LYS A 301 17.69 -6.76 -4.15
N ARG A 302 17.33 -7.43 -3.03
CA ARG A 302 16.40 -6.88 -2.02
C ARG A 302 17.12 -5.81 -1.20
N ASP A 303 18.29 -6.14 -0.68
CA ASP A 303 19.16 -5.27 0.11
C ASP A 303 19.49 -3.96 -0.63
N SER A 304 19.79 -4.03 -1.93
CA SER A 304 20.05 -2.85 -2.77
C SER A 304 18.81 -1.98 -2.95
N ARG A 305 17.62 -2.57 -3.16
CA ARG A 305 16.35 -1.85 -3.27
C ARG A 305 16.00 -1.13 -1.96
N THR A 306 16.21 -1.77 -0.82
CA THR A 306 15.98 -1.16 0.51
C THR A 306 16.92 0.03 0.75
N VAL A 307 18.22 -0.11 0.45
CA VAL A 307 19.21 0.98 0.54
C VAL A 307 18.86 2.13 -0.41
N GLU A 308 18.47 1.84 -1.65
CA GLU A 308 18.07 2.86 -2.62
C GLU A 308 16.80 3.62 -2.21
N LEU A 309 15.80 2.92 -1.66
CA LEU A 309 14.57 3.51 -1.09
C LEU A 309 14.91 4.49 0.03
N VAL A 310 15.69 4.05 1.02
CA VAL A 310 16.14 4.86 2.15
C VAL A 310 16.87 6.11 1.68
N LEU A 311 17.86 5.95 0.79
CA LEU A 311 18.67 7.07 0.33
C LEU A 311 17.91 8.03 -0.59
N ARG A 312 16.88 7.56 -1.29
CA ARG A 312 15.95 8.43 -2.02
C ARG A 312 15.12 9.28 -1.07
N ALA A 313 14.54 8.67 -0.04
CA ALA A 313 13.76 9.38 0.97
C ALA A 313 14.61 10.37 1.80
N ALA A 314 15.87 10.04 2.05
CA ALA A 314 16.82 10.92 2.73
C ALA A 314 17.15 12.16 1.88
N ARG A 315 17.32 12.00 0.55
CA ARG A 315 17.53 13.13 -0.37
C ARG A 315 16.32 14.06 -0.51
N SER A 316 15.12 13.59 -0.16
CA SER A 316 13.90 14.41 -0.09
C SER A 316 13.56 14.86 1.34
N GLU A 317 14.49 14.69 2.29
CA GLU A 317 14.35 15.06 3.71
C GLU A 317 13.07 14.46 4.35
N ASN A 318 12.61 13.31 3.85
CA ASN A 318 11.38 12.66 4.28
C ASN A 318 11.68 11.56 5.31
N TYR A 319 11.97 11.95 6.57
CA TYR A 319 12.33 11.03 7.65
C TYR A 319 11.30 9.94 7.93
N TYR A 320 10.00 10.20 7.70
CA TYR A 320 8.99 9.16 7.81
C TYR A 320 9.16 8.10 6.71
N GLU A 321 9.34 8.52 5.46
CA GLU A 321 9.57 7.61 4.32
C GLU A 321 10.94 6.91 4.42
N VAL A 322 11.96 7.57 4.99
CA VAL A 322 13.25 6.93 5.35
C VAL A 322 13.00 5.73 6.25
N LEU A 323 12.13 5.83 7.26
CA LEU A 323 11.74 4.72 8.13
C LEU A 323 10.70 3.76 7.51
N GLY A 324 10.28 3.97 6.26
CA GLY A 324 9.23 3.19 5.61
C GLY A 324 7.82 3.44 6.16
N LEU A 325 7.60 4.58 6.84
CA LEU A 325 6.33 5.00 7.43
C LEU A 325 5.62 6.00 6.53
N ARG A 326 4.32 5.80 6.27
CA ARG A 326 3.49 6.78 5.56
C ARG A 326 2.87 7.77 6.55
N ASN A 327 3.34 9.02 6.56
CA ASN A 327 2.74 10.09 7.36
C ASN A 327 1.45 10.63 6.71
N TRP A 328 0.34 9.99 7.07
CA TRP A 328 -1.04 10.39 6.78
C TRP A 328 -1.64 11.35 7.82
N GLU A 329 -0.86 11.98 8.70
CA GLU A 329 -1.41 12.74 9.82
C GLU A 329 -2.27 13.93 9.34
N ILE A 330 -3.57 13.87 9.62
CA ILE A 330 -4.54 14.94 9.31
C ILE A 330 -4.77 15.75 10.58
N ARG A 331 -4.02 16.85 10.75
CA ARG A 331 -4.30 17.87 11.77
C ARG A 331 -5.46 18.76 11.31
N ILE A 332 -6.62 18.61 11.93
CA ILE A 332 -7.77 19.51 11.77
C ILE A 332 -7.63 20.62 12.83
N PRO A 333 -7.42 21.89 12.44
CA PRO A 333 -7.26 22.98 13.40
C PRO A 333 -8.59 23.27 14.11
N PRO A 334 -8.57 23.79 15.36
CA PRO A 334 -9.77 24.19 16.06
C PRO A 334 -10.56 25.23 15.26
N ARG A 335 -11.88 25.06 15.18
CA ARG A 335 -12.78 25.96 14.44
C ARG A 335 -13.88 26.49 15.35
N GLN A 336 -14.13 27.79 15.27
CA GLN A 336 -15.34 28.38 15.81
C GLN A 336 -16.39 28.43 14.70
N VAL A 337 -17.51 27.74 14.91
CA VAL A 337 -18.65 27.75 13.98
C VAL A 337 -19.78 28.53 14.65
N LYS A 338 -20.26 29.57 13.97
CA LYS A 338 -21.47 30.31 14.39
C LYS A 338 -22.69 29.69 13.72
N VAL A 339 -23.65 29.24 14.51
CA VAL A 339 -24.94 28.70 14.04
C VAL A 339 -26.04 29.58 14.64
N GLY A 340 -26.52 30.53 13.84
CA GLY A 340 -27.38 31.61 14.32
C GLY A 340 -26.68 32.46 15.39
N SER A 341 -27.29 32.60 16.56
CA SER A 341 -26.76 33.31 17.72
C SER A 341 -25.80 32.49 18.59
N PHE A 342 -25.65 31.18 18.35
CA PHE A 342 -24.75 30.32 19.11
C PHE A 342 -23.37 30.19 18.44
N ALA A 343 -22.31 30.20 19.25
CA ALA A 343 -20.94 29.95 18.80
C ALA A 343 -20.43 28.64 19.41
N LEU A 344 -20.19 27.63 18.57
CA LEU A 344 -19.61 26.35 18.96
C LEU A 344 -18.10 26.35 18.68
N ARG A 345 -17.28 26.09 19.70
CA ARG A 345 -15.84 25.88 19.55
C ARG A 345 -15.56 24.40 19.39
N ILE A 346 -15.27 23.97 18.17
CA ILE A 346 -14.81 22.62 17.87
C ILE A 346 -13.30 22.57 18.18
N PRO A 347 -12.84 21.69 19.08
CA PRO A 347 -11.40 21.53 19.34
C PRO A 347 -10.70 20.96 18.09
N GLY A 348 -9.41 21.25 17.95
CA GLY A 348 -8.60 20.61 16.93
C GLY A 348 -8.28 19.16 17.31
N PHE A 349 -8.10 18.31 16.32
CA PHE A 349 -7.68 16.91 16.52
C PHE A 349 -6.81 16.42 15.37
N SER A 350 -5.96 15.44 15.67
CA SER A 350 -5.09 14.76 14.71
C SER A 350 -5.61 13.34 14.45
N LEU A 351 -5.84 13.01 13.17
CA LEU A 351 -6.09 11.64 12.73
C LEU A 351 -4.77 11.01 12.23
N PHE A 352 -4.63 9.69 12.39
CA PHE A 352 -3.49 8.91 11.89
C PHE A 352 -2.10 9.31 12.43
N HIS A 353 -2.04 9.90 13.63
CA HIS A 353 -0.76 10.18 14.28
C HIS A 353 0.06 8.90 14.50
N ILE A 354 1.30 8.89 14.00
CA ILE A 354 2.23 7.77 14.16
C ILE A 354 2.81 7.80 15.59
N SER A 355 2.74 6.70 16.33
CA SER A 355 3.30 6.65 17.68
C SER A 355 4.83 6.48 17.68
N THR A 356 5.50 7.01 18.71
CA THR A 356 6.94 6.80 18.95
C THR A 356 7.31 5.31 19.03
N GLY A 357 6.39 4.46 19.51
CA GLY A 357 6.53 3.00 19.48
C GLY A 357 6.58 2.41 18.06
N ALA A 358 5.78 2.94 17.13
CA ALA A 358 5.85 2.56 15.71
C ALA A 358 7.17 3.03 15.08
N ILE A 359 7.62 4.25 15.36
CA ILE A 359 8.92 4.79 14.91
C ILE A 359 10.08 3.91 15.41
N ARG A 360 10.13 3.59 16.71
CA ARG A 360 11.14 2.68 17.30
C ARG A 360 11.05 1.24 16.76
N LYS A 361 9.88 0.78 16.30
CA LYS A 361 9.72 -0.53 15.64
C LYS A 361 10.26 -0.49 14.20
N ALA A 362 9.92 0.56 13.45
CA ALA A 362 10.38 0.80 12.09
C ALA A 362 11.91 0.92 12.04
N TYR A 363 12.49 1.81 12.87
CA TYR A 363 13.94 1.95 13.05
C TYR A 363 14.62 0.60 13.32
N ARG A 364 14.22 -0.14 14.37
CA ARG A 364 14.84 -1.45 14.68
C ARG A 364 14.71 -2.48 13.56
N SER A 365 13.63 -2.45 12.78
CA SER A 365 13.43 -3.34 11.64
C SER A 365 14.36 -2.97 10.48
N LEU A 366 14.39 -1.68 10.14
CA LEU A 366 15.10 -1.15 9.00
C LEU A 366 16.61 -1.07 9.23
N SER A 367 17.07 -0.63 10.40
CA SER A 367 18.48 -0.64 10.80
C SER A 367 19.08 -2.04 10.67
N ARG A 368 18.34 -3.11 10.99
CA ARG A 368 18.79 -4.50 10.78
C ARG A 368 18.91 -4.88 9.30
N ALA A 369 18.11 -4.26 8.43
CA ALA A 369 18.10 -4.51 6.99
C ALA A 369 19.13 -3.66 6.22
N VAL A 370 19.53 -2.49 6.75
CA VAL A 370 20.57 -1.62 6.16
C VAL A 370 21.91 -1.66 6.90
N HIS A 371 22.04 -2.42 8.00
CA HIS A 371 23.30 -2.52 8.77
C HIS A 371 24.50 -2.93 7.89
N PRO A 372 25.64 -2.22 7.92
CA PRO A 372 26.78 -2.49 7.04
C PRO A 372 27.32 -3.93 7.15
N ASP A 373 27.34 -4.52 8.35
CA ASP A 373 27.77 -5.93 8.54
C ASP A 373 26.88 -6.98 7.86
N LYS A 374 25.59 -6.66 7.62
CA LYS A 374 24.59 -7.61 7.11
C LYS A 374 24.22 -7.33 5.66
N ASN A 375 24.05 -6.05 5.33
CA ASN A 375 23.71 -5.57 4.01
C ASN A 375 25.00 -5.36 3.21
N ARG A 376 25.18 -6.18 2.16
CA ARG A 376 26.41 -6.18 1.36
C ARG A 376 26.52 -5.01 0.38
N ASN A 377 25.56 -4.09 0.35
CA ASN A 377 25.62 -2.89 -0.46
C ASN A 377 26.72 -1.95 0.04
N ALA A 378 27.42 -1.29 -0.87
CA ALA A 378 28.44 -0.31 -0.50
C ALA A 378 27.89 0.88 0.28
N ARG A 379 26.68 1.33 -0.10
CA ARG A 379 25.95 2.46 0.49
C ARG A 379 25.07 2.06 1.68
N ALA A 380 25.23 0.84 2.20
CA ALA A 380 24.53 0.38 3.40
C ALA A 380 24.82 1.29 4.61
N GLU A 381 26.06 1.75 4.76
CA GLU A 381 26.49 2.67 5.82
C GLU A 381 25.82 4.05 5.68
N GLU A 382 25.84 4.66 4.50
CA GLU A 382 25.12 5.90 4.19
C GLU A 382 23.62 5.78 4.51
N ALA A 383 23.00 4.64 4.16
CA ALA A 383 21.60 4.37 4.45
C ALA A 383 21.34 4.15 5.95
N PHE A 384 22.27 3.51 6.66
CA PHE A 384 22.18 3.32 8.11
C PHE A 384 22.24 4.65 8.85
N ILE A 385 23.18 5.53 8.50
CA ILE A 385 23.28 6.90 9.04
C ILE A 385 22.01 7.69 8.74
N ALA A 386 21.46 7.59 7.52
CA ALA A 386 20.19 8.25 7.19
C ALA A 386 19.02 7.75 8.05
N VAL A 387 18.95 6.44 8.33
CA VAL A 387 17.95 5.81 9.20
C VAL A 387 18.13 6.19 10.67
N GLU A 388 19.37 6.35 11.13
CA GLU A 388 19.70 6.85 12.46
C GLU A 388 19.29 8.31 12.63
N ASN A 389 19.71 9.19 11.72
CA ASN A 389 19.32 10.61 11.72
C ASN A 389 17.79 10.78 11.69
N ALA A 390 17.10 10.07 10.80
CA ALA A 390 15.64 10.09 10.72
C ALA A 390 14.98 9.57 12.01
N ALA A 391 15.55 8.54 12.65
CA ALA A 391 15.03 8.03 13.91
C ALA A 391 15.27 8.97 15.08
N THR A 392 16.42 9.67 15.13
CA THR A 392 16.73 10.68 16.15
C THR A 392 15.78 11.88 16.07
N VAL A 393 15.55 12.42 14.87
CA VAL A 393 14.59 13.53 14.70
C VAL A 393 13.16 13.10 15.03
N LEU A 394 12.77 11.86 14.71
CA LEU A 394 11.42 11.35 14.97
C LEU A 394 11.24 10.71 16.36
N SER A 395 12.30 10.51 17.16
CA SER A 395 12.18 9.93 18.51
C SER A 395 11.91 10.99 19.58
N GLU A 396 12.44 12.19 19.39
CA GLU A 396 12.27 13.33 20.29
C GLU A 396 11.07 14.17 19.85
N GLU A 397 10.15 14.46 20.77
CA GLU A 397 8.84 15.05 20.43
C GLU A 397 8.98 16.49 19.90
N ASP A 398 9.89 17.30 20.45
CA ASP A 398 10.13 18.67 20.01
C ASP A 398 10.71 18.72 18.59
N SER A 399 11.81 17.99 18.33
CA SER A 399 12.42 17.86 17.00
C SER A 399 11.45 17.31 15.97
N ARG A 400 10.62 16.34 16.37
CA ARG A 400 9.56 15.79 15.52
C ARG A 400 8.46 16.81 15.23
N SER A 401 8.05 17.59 16.22
CA SER A 401 7.01 18.62 16.09
C SER A 401 7.44 19.74 15.16
N GLU A 402 8.68 20.21 15.28
CA GLU A 402 9.31 21.18 14.37
C GLU A 402 9.36 20.63 12.94
N TYR A 403 9.83 19.39 12.78
CA TYR A 403 9.88 18.71 11.49
C TYR A 403 8.47 18.53 10.86
N ASP A 404 7.48 18.09 11.65
CA ASP A 404 6.07 17.98 11.21
C ASP A 404 5.49 19.35 10.83
N GLN A 405 5.86 20.44 11.52
CA GLN A 405 5.47 21.80 11.16
C GLN A 405 6.07 22.21 9.80
N THR A 406 7.36 22.01 9.59
CA THR A 406 8.04 22.30 8.31
C THR A 406 7.39 21.54 7.15
N ILE A 407 7.13 20.23 7.32
CA ILE A 407 6.36 19.44 6.34
C ILE A 407 4.98 20.04 6.10
N TRP A 408 4.26 20.44 7.17
CA TRP A 408 2.90 20.96 7.05
C TRP A 408 2.84 22.29 6.30
N GLU A 409 3.83 23.17 6.52
CA GLU A 409 3.98 24.45 5.84
C GLU A 409 4.26 24.25 4.34
N VAL A 410 5.23 23.39 3.98
CA VAL A 410 5.50 23.01 2.58
C VAL A 410 4.26 22.39 1.92
N ARG A 411 3.58 21.45 2.59
CA ARG A 411 2.31 20.87 2.12
C ARG A 411 1.21 21.93 1.96
N ARG A 412 1.17 22.97 2.80
CA ARG A 412 0.18 24.05 2.76
C ARG A 412 0.47 25.01 1.61
N GLU A 413 1.73 25.34 1.36
CA GLU A 413 2.14 26.17 0.23
C GLU A 413 1.90 25.46 -1.11
N ASN A 414 2.27 24.19 -1.23
CA ASN A 414 2.00 23.39 -2.41
C ASN A 414 0.49 23.25 -2.68
N ARG A 415 -0.34 23.04 -1.64
CA ARG A 415 -1.80 23.08 -1.78
C ARG A 415 -2.33 24.44 -2.25
N ARG A 416 -1.74 25.56 -1.80
CA ARG A 416 -2.09 26.90 -2.33
C ARG A 416 -1.73 27.05 -3.80
N LYS A 417 -0.53 26.62 -4.22
CA LYS A 417 -0.08 26.63 -5.63
C LYS A 417 -1.02 25.79 -6.52
N VAL A 418 -1.35 24.57 -6.09
CA VAL A 418 -2.28 23.67 -6.80
C VAL A 418 -3.69 24.26 -6.87
N LEU A 419 -4.23 24.80 -5.77
CA LEU A 419 -5.56 25.43 -5.77
C LEU A 419 -5.61 26.70 -6.63
N ALA A 420 -4.55 27.50 -6.66
CA ALA A 420 -4.44 28.66 -7.55
C ALA A 420 -4.41 28.24 -9.03
N LEU A 421 -3.65 27.19 -9.36
CA LEU A 421 -3.61 26.62 -10.71
C LEU A 421 -4.97 26.03 -11.10
N ALA A 422 -5.60 25.23 -10.25
CA ALA A 422 -6.93 24.67 -10.46
C ALA A 422 -7.98 25.77 -10.67
N LYS A 423 -7.98 26.81 -9.83
CA LYS A 423 -8.82 28.00 -10.02
C LYS A 423 -8.58 28.65 -11.38
N SER A 424 -7.32 28.85 -11.79
CA SER A 424 -7.00 29.41 -13.11
C SER A 424 -7.50 28.56 -14.29
N VAL A 425 -7.63 27.24 -14.10
CA VAL A 425 -8.18 26.32 -15.11
C VAL A 425 -9.71 26.41 -15.12
N VAL A 426 -10.36 26.41 -13.97
CA VAL A 426 -11.81 26.60 -13.83
C VAL A 426 -12.24 27.96 -14.39
N ASP A 427 -11.55 29.05 -14.03
CA ASP A 427 -11.83 30.41 -14.54
C ASP A 427 -11.67 30.48 -16.07
N ARG A 428 -10.67 29.79 -16.64
CA ARG A 428 -10.48 29.67 -18.10
C ARG A 428 -11.58 28.86 -18.77
N MET A 429 -11.98 27.71 -18.20
CA MET A 429 -13.08 26.90 -18.74
C MET A 429 -14.40 27.66 -18.67
N PHE A 430 -14.72 28.28 -17.54
CA PHE A 430 -15.92 29.10 -17.37
C PHE A 430 -15.93 30.28 -18.35
N GLY A 431 -14.80 31.00 -18.50
CA GLY A 431 -14.65 32.08 -19.47
C GLY A 431 -14.69 31.62 -20.94
N ALA A 432 -14.36 30.38 -21.24
CA ALA A 432 -14.59 29.77 -22.56
C ALA A 432 -16.08 29.46 -22.78
N SER A 433 -16.74 28.82 -21.80
CA SER A 433 -18.18 28.51 -21.85
C SER A 433 -19.04 29.77 -21.97
N VAL A 434 -18.75 30.84 -21.22
CA VAL A 434 -19.46 32.13 -21.34
C VAL A 434 -19.31 32.73 -22.76
N ARG A 435 -18.12 32.64 -23.36
CA ARG A 435 -17.90 33.08 -24.76
C ARG A 435 -18.64 32.21 -25.76
N ALA A 436 -18.64 30.89 -25.58
CA ALA A 436 -19.39 29.96 -26.42
C ALA A 436 -20.90 30.25 -26.36
N VAL A 437 -21.47 30.42 -25.16
CA VAL A 437 -22.89 30.80 -24.96
C VAL A 437 -23.21 32.16 -25.59
N ALA A 438 -22.31 33.15 -25.49
CA ALA A 438 -22.50 34.45 -26.13
C ALA A 438 -22.51 34.38 -27.67
N ILE A 439 -21.66 33.53 -28.26
CA ILE A 439 -21.67 33.25 -29.71
C ILE A 439 -22.95 32.52 -30.10
N LEU A 440 -23.34 31.48 -29.36
CA LEU A 440 -24.56 30.70 -29.59
C LEU A 440 -25.81 31.60 -29.57
N ARG A 441 -25.87 32.53 -28.59
CA ARG A 441 -26.96 33.52 -28.46
C ARG A 441 -26.98 34.54 -29.59
N LYS A 442 -25.82 34.90 -30.18
CA LYS A 442 -25.77 35.74 -31.39
C LYS A 442 -26.26 34.99 -32.64
N ILE A 443 -26.00 33.69 -32.75
CA ILE A 443 -26.37 32.89 -33.92
C ILE A 443 -27.85 32.46 -33.89
N LEU A 444 -28.32 31.93 -32.74
CA LEU A 444 -29.69 31.39 -32.59
C LEU A 444 -30.71 32.43 -32.09
N GLY A 445 -30.26 33.64 -31.76
CA GLY A 445 -31.12 34.71 -31.24
C GLY A 445 -31.88 34.30 -29.95
N PRO A 446 -33.15 34.71 -29.78
CA PRO A 446 -33.92 34.43 -28.56
C PRO A 446 -34.23 32.94 -28.35
N PHE A 447 -34.13 32.11 -29.40
CA PHE A 447 -34.39 30.66 -29.33
C PHE A 447 -33.18 29.83 -28.84
N SER A 448 -32.05 30.48 -28.52
CA SER A 448 -30.86 29.81 -27.97
C SER A 448 -31.11 29.08 -26.64
N PHE A 449 -31.91 29.64 -25.74
CA PHE A 449 -32.07 29.12 -24.38
C PHE A 449 -32.90 27.82 -24.30
N PRO A 450 -34.07 27.68 -24.98
CA PRO A 450 -34.82 26.42 -25.01
C PRO A 450 -34.03 25.26 -25.62
N VAL A 451 -33.28 25.50 -26.71
CA VAL A 451 -32.48 24.46 -27.39
C VAL A 451 -31.34 23.97 -26.49
N PHE A 452 -30.70 24.87 -25.73
CA PHE A 452 -29.63 24.50 -24.81
C PHE A 452 -30.15 23.69 -23.61
N LEU A 453 -31.32 24.05 -23.07
CA LEU A 453 -32.01 23.28 -22.03
C LEU A 453 -32.43 21.88 -22.52
N LEU A 454 -32.88 21.76 -23.78
CA LEU A 454 -33.21 20.47 -24.37
C LEU A 454 -31.96 19.58 -24.52
N GLY A 455 -30.82 20.16 -24.93
CA GLY A 455 -29.55 19.44 -25.03
C GLY A 455 -29.04 18.93 -23.68
N LEU A 456 -29.14 19.73 -22.61
CA LEU A 456 -28.81 19.34 -21.24
C LEU A 456 -29.79 18.33 -20.59
N LEU A 457 -30.90 17.99 -21.28
CA LEU A 457 -31.86 16.97 -20.87
C LEU A 457 -31.73 15.66 -21.66
N ILE A 458 -30.88 15.65 -22.70
CA ILE A 458 -30.62 14.50 -23.58
C ILE A 458 -29.25 13.87 -23.27
N VAL A 459 -28.37 14.61 -22.59
CA VAL A 459 -27.07 14.17 -22.03
C VAL A 459 -27.24 13.90 -20.54
#